data_AF-A0A3A8Q1R9-F1
#
_entry.id   AF-A0A3A8Q1R9-F1
#
_cell.length_a   1.000
_cell.length_b   1.000
_cell.length_c   1.000
_cell.angle_alpha   90.00
_cell.angle_beta   90.00
_cell.angle_gamma   90.00
#
_symmetry.space_group_name_H-M   'P 1'
#
loop_
_entity.id
_entity.type
_entity.pdbx_description
1 polymer ?
#
loop_
_entity_poly.entity_id
_entity_poly.type
_entity_poly.pdbx_seq_one_letter_code
_entity_poly.pdbx_strand_id
1 'polypeptide(L)'
;MSLPPQNYVVILDEERLRRFIEWLPELQIDETYYVCLFARNKYAAEGQKLSSDKGQLRRFTSTKAQLVDKIRQTECAVGAYKDRGNPVPQEALALYINPNPRSFERAAKNTLIELAKLITEPYKGYNPHQVTLSEIQKACSRKVYLDLDFDHVEPDEVLAQARGRINLDCLTVLKTRGGFHLLVELAKVEEHYVKSWYKHLTALPGCDVRGDTLMPVPGCTQGGFNPHFLPVDLDAARLPPSSNGL
;
A
#
# COMPACT_ATOMS: atom_id res chain seq x y z
N MET A 1 32.24 -1.63 14.20
CA MET A 1 30.88 -2.18 14.34
C MET A 1 29.99 -1.07 14.88
N SER A 2 28.97 -0.64 14.15
CA SER A 2 27.98 0.33 14.66
C SER A 2 27.17 -0.32 15.77
N LEU A 3 26.87 0.42 16.84
CA LEU A 3 25.92 -0.04 17.86
C LEU A 3 24.56 -0.32 17.19
N PRO A 4 23.82 -1.35 17.65
CA PRO A 4 22.48 -1.58 17.15
C PRO A 4 21.61 -0.36 17.42
N PRO A 5 20.67 -0.03 16.51
CA PRO A 5 19.80 1.13 16.69
C PRO A 5 18.97 0.95 17.97
N GLN A 6 18.85 2.01 18.77
CA GLN A 6 18.06 1.99 20.00
C GLN A 6 16.54 1.93 19.71
N ASN A 7 16.14 2.44 18.54
CA ASN A 7 14.77 2.45 18.07
C ASN A 7 14.61 1.62 16.80
N TYR A 8 13.40 1.14 16.53
CA TYR A 8 13.05 0.62 15.21
C TYR A 8 13.25 1.70 14.14
N VAL A 9 13.68 1.29 12.96
CA VAL A 9 13.86 2.16 11.79
C VAL A 9 12.79 1.83 10.76
N VAL A 10 11.88 2.76 10.51
CA VAL A 10 10.80 2.61 9.54
C VAL A 10 11.08 3.45 8.30
N ILE A 11 11.64 4.64 8.43
CA ILE A 11 12.05 5.51 7.31
C ILE A 11 13.48 5.15 6.93
N LEU A 12 13.67 4.67 5.70
CA LEU A 12 14.97 4.29 5.15
C LEU A 12 15.55 5.35 4.20
N ASP A 13 14.68 6.14 3.56
CA ASP A 13 15.04 7.22 2.63
C ASP A 13 13.96 8.32 2.73
N GLU A 14 14.27 9.38 3.47
CA GLU A 14 13.31 10.45 3.74
C GLU A 14 12.98 11.27 2.49
N GLU A 15 13.95 11.51 1.60
CA GLU A 15 13.69 12.26 0.37
C GLU A 15 12.73 11.50 -0.54
N ARG A 16 12.92 10.18 -0.67
CA ARG A 16 12.00 9.32 -1.42
C ARG A 16 10.62 9.29 -0.80
N LEU A 17 10.53 9.22 0.53
CA LEU A 17 9.26 9.31 1.24
C LEU A 17 8.56 10.65 0.94
N ARG A 18 9.30 11.77 0.90
CA ARG A 18 8.73 13.09 0.57
C ARG A 18 8.21 13.15 -0.87
N ARG A 19 8.99 12.67 -1.84
CA ARG A 19 8.53 12.57 -3.25
C ARG A 19 7.28 11.69 -3.39
N PHE A 20 7.20 10.61 -2.63
CA PHE A 20 6.00 9.78 -2.57
C PHE A 20 4.79 10.51 -1.98
N ILE A 21 4.98 11.26 -0.89
CA ILE A 21 3.91 12.05 -0.27
C ILE A 21 3.38 13.11 -1.23
N GLU A 22 4.27 13.76 -1.98
CA GLU A 22 3.90 14.72 -3.02
C GLU A 22 3.04 14.05 -4.10
N TRP A 23 3.41 12.84 -4.54
CA TRP A 23 2.69 12.05 -5.54
C TRP A 23 1.27 11.63 -5.13
N LEU A 24 1.00 11.42 -3.83
CA LEU A 24 -0.34 10.99 -3.38
C LEU A 24 -1.45 11.99 -3.80
N PRO A 25 -2.73 11.59 -3.87
CA PRO A 25 -3.81 12.52 -4.29
C PRO A 25 -4.06 13.61 -3.24
N GLU A 26 -4.28 14.87 -3.63
CA GLU A 26 -4.69 15.90 -2.66
C GLU A 26 -5.99 15.52 -1.93
N LEU A 27 -6.02 15.80 -0.62
CA LEU A 27 -7.12 15.45 0.26
C LEU A 27 -8.18 16.55 0.27
N GLN A 28 -9.44 16.14 0.23
CA GLN A 28 -10.59 16.99 0.55
C GLN A 28 -10.75 17.12 2.08
N ILE A 29 -11.66 18.02 2.51
CA ILE A 29 -11.80 18.42 3.91
C ILE A 29 -12.12 17.26 4.87
N ASP A 30 -12.87 16.26 4.41
CA ASP A 30 -13.25 15.07 5.19
C ASP A 30 -12.34 13.86 4.89
N GLU A 31 -11.28 14.04 4.11
CA GLU A 31 -10.43 12.96 3.65
C GLU A 31 -9.16 12.78 4.51
N THR A 32 -8.67 11.54 4.55
CA THR A 32 -7.41 11.18 5.22
C THR A 32 -6.74 10.00 4.51
N TYR A 33 -5.44 9.82 4.72
CA TYR A 33 -4.80 8.54 4.43
C TYR A 33 -4.87 7.62 5.63
N TYR A 34 -5.02 6.33 5.35
CA TYR A 34 -4.93 5.28 6.35
C TYR A 34 -3.62 4.52 6.17
N VAL A 35 -2.86 4.39 7.25
CA VAL A 35 -1.51 3.83 7.28
C VAL A 35 -1.46 2.70 8.31
N CYS A 36 -0.72 1.65 7.98
CA CYS A 36 -0.54 0.50 8.84
C CYS A 36 0.91 0.03 8.86
N LEU A 37 1.47 -0.10 10.07
CA LEU A 37 2.73 -0.80 10.29
C LEU A 37 2.42 -2.26 10.62
N PHE A 38 2.99 -3.15 9.82
CA PHE A 38 2.88 -4.60 10.00
C PHE A 38 4.19 -5.22 10.48
N ALA A 39 4.07 -6.33 11.20
CA ALA A 39 5.09 -7.35 11.33
C ALA A 39 4.75 -8.50 10.36
N ARG A 40 5.63 -8.79 9.41
CA ARG A 40 5.41 -9.81 8.38
C ARG A 40 6.28 -11.02 8.64
N ASN A 41 5.64 -12.18 8.81
CA ASN A 41 6.34 -13.42 9.11
C ASN A 41 7.32 -13.80 7.98
N LYS A 42 6.92 -13.60 6.72
CA LYS A 42 7.77 -13.87 5.55
C LYS A 42 9.06 -13.02 5.46
N TYR A 43 9.19 -11.99 6.29
CA TYR A 43 10.38 -11.14 6.34
C TYR A 43 11.25 -11.39 7.58
N ALA A 44 10.72 -12.10 8.59
CA ALA A 44 11.47 -12.45 9.78
C ALA A 44 12.58 -13.45 9.45
N ALA A 45 13.71 -13.33 10.15
CA ALA A 45 14.82 -14.27 10.00
C ALA A 45 14.44 -15.69 10.44
N GLU A 46 15.20 -16.67 9.96
CA GLU A 46 15.04 -18.06 10.37
C GLU A 46 15.18 -18.20 11.90
N GLY A 47 14.22 -18.88 12.53
CA GLY A 47 14.15 -19.00 14.00
C GLY A 47 13.38 -17.88 14.72
N GLN A 48 12.96 -16.81 14.03
CA GLN A 48 12.16 -15.71 14.60
C GLN A 48 10.73 -15.68 14.06
N LYS A 49 10.12 -16.86 13.88
CA LYS A 49 8.76 -16.98 13.35
C LYS A 49 7.76 -16.20 14.20
N LEU A 50 6.99 -15.34 13.54
CA LEU A 50 5.88 -14.63 14.14
C LEU A 50 4.65 -15.53 14.21
N SER A 51 3.77 -15.25 15.16
CA SER A 51 2.54 -16.00 15.39
C SER A 51 1.48 -15.83 14.32
N SER A 52 1.58 -14.75 13.54
CA SER A 52 0.67 -14.40 12.44
C SER A 52 1.51 -14.03 11.21
N ASP A 53 1.02 -14.37 10.00
CA ASP A 53 1.67 -13.95 8.76
C ASP A 53 1.77 -12.42 8.64
N LYS A 54 0.73 -11.72 9.11
CA LYS A 54 0.61 -10.27 9.05
C LYS A 54 0.09 -9.73 10.38
N GLY A 55 0.99 -9.63 11.36
CA GLY A 55 0.71 -8.99 12.64
C GLY A 55 0.56 -7.49 12.47
N GLN A 56 -0.53 -6.92 13.00
CA GLN A 56 -0.82 -5.49 12.88
C GLN A 56 -0.31 -4.74 14.10
N LEU A 57 0.80 -4.02 13.97
CA LEU A 57 1.47 -3.36 15.10
C LEU A 57 0.87 -1.99 15.41
N ARG A 58 0.65 -1.19 14.37
CA ARG A 58 0.12 0.17 14.51
C ARG A 58 -0.73 0.53 13.32
N ARG A 59 -1.85 1.19 13.60
CA ARG A 59 -2.71 1.84 12.61
C ARG A 59 -2.86 3.30 12.97
N PHE A 60 -2.90 4.16 11.96
CA PHE A 60 -3.18 5.58 12.15
C PHE A 60 -3.70 6.21 10.86
N THR A 61 -4.25 7.42 11.01
CA THR A 61 -4.67 8.27 9.92
C THR A 61 -3.76 9.49 9.81
N SER A 62 -3.62 10.06 8.62
CA SER A 62 -2.77 11.24 8.41
C SER A 62 -3.21 12.09 7.22
N THR A 63 -2.79 13.34 7.24
CA THR A 63 -2.69 14.19 6.05
C THR A 63 -1.30 14.06 5.43
N LYS A 64 -1.09 14.59 4.22
CA LYS A 64 0.25 14.69 3.61
C LYS A 64 1.24 15.40 4.54
N ALA A 65 0.85 16.57 5.05
CA ALA A 65 1.70 17.44 5.86
C ALA A 65 2.22 16.78 7.15
N GLN A 66 1.44 15.86 7.73
CA GLN A 66 1.80 15.18 8.99
C GLN A 66 2.38 13.78 8.78
N LEU A 67 2.44 13.28 7.54
CA LEU A 67 2.70 11.86 7.28
C LEU A 67 4.09 11.45 7.76
N VAL A 68 5.12 12.24 7.45
CA VAL A 68 6.51 11.97 7.88
C VAL A 68 6.58 11.87 9.41
N ASP A 69 6.03 12.85 10.12
CA ASP A 69 6.13 12.88 11.59
C ASP A 69 5.33 11.76 12.25
N LYS A 70 4.16 11.40 11.70
CA LYS A 70 3.40 10.25 12.20
C LYS A 70 4.08 8.91 11.92
N ILE A 71 4.84 8.80 10.82
CA ILE A 71 5.66 7.62 10.56
C ILE A 71 6.83 7.56 11.56
N ARG A 72 7.52 8.68 11.82
CA ARG A 72 8.58 8.75 12.86
C ARG A 72 8.08 8.35 14.24
N GLN A 73 6.82 8.65 14.59
CA GLN A 73 6.23 8.20 15.86
C GLN A 73 6.12 6.66 15.98
N THR A 74 6.29 5.91 14.89
CA THR A 74 6.37 4.44 14.90
C THR A 74 7.79 3.91 15.11
N GLU A 75 8.80 4.76 15.05
CA GLU A 75 10.21 4.45 15.33
C GLU A 75 10.49 4.51 16.84
N CYS A 76 9.77 3.68 17.59
CA CYS A 76 9.90 3.55 19.04
C CYS A 76 11.06 2.63 19.43
N ALA A 77 11.41 2.61 20.72
CA ALA A 77 12.47 1.74 21.26
C ALA A 77 12.30 0.28 20.82
N VAL A 78 13.39 -0.38 20.43
CA VAL A 78 13.37 -1.79 20.03
C VAL A 78 12.80 -2.65 21.18
N GLY A 79 11.88 -3.55 20.86
CA GLY A 79 11.15 -4.37 21.84
C GLY A 79 9.87 -3.74 22.40
N ALA A 80 9.54 -2.50 22.01
CA ALA A 80 8.23 -1.92 22.28
C ALA A 80 7.11 -2.62 21.50
N TYR A 81 7.40 -3.07 20.27
CA TYR A 81 6.53 -3.99 19.54
C TYR A 81 6.83 -5.43 19.94
N LYS A 82 5.78 -6.17 20.31
CA LYS A 82 5.89 -7.55 20.76
C LYS A 82 4.89 -8.45 20.04
N ASP A 83 5.33 -9.66 19.74
CA ASP A 83 4.49 -10.77 19.31
C ASP A 83 4.59 -11.89 20.36
N ARG A 84 3.46 -12.23 20.98
CA ARG A 84 3.38 -13.18 22.11
C ARG A 84 4.43 -12.94 23.21
N GLY A 85 4.73 -11.67 23.49
CA GLY A 85 5.70 -11.25 24.51
C GLY A 85 7.14 -11.13 24.03
N ASN A 86 7.49 -11.66 22.85
CA ASN A 86 8.81 -11.53 22.27
C ASN A 86 8.93 -10.25 21.43
N PRO A 87 10.07 -9.55 21.46
CA PRO A 87 10.33 -8.42 20.56
C PRO A 87 10.11 -8.78 19.09
N VAL A 88 9.42 -7.92 18.36
CA VAL A 88 9.30 -8.05 16.90
C VAL A 88 10.66 -7.72 16.26
N PRO A 89 11.18 -8.53 15.33
CA PRO A 89 12.44 -8.22 14.64
C PRO A 89 12.32 -6.99 13.72
N GLN A 90 13.41 -6.24 13.56
CA GLN A 90 13.47 -5.03 12.72
C GLN A 90 13.17 -5.37 11.25
N GLU A 91 13.74 -6.46 10.76
CA GLU A 91 13.56 -6.99 9.41
C GLU A 91 12.15 -7.52 9.16
N ALA A 92 11.32 -7.71 10.19
CA ALA A 92 9.93 -8.11 10.00
C ALA A 92 9.01 -6.91 9.72
N LEU A 93 9.47 -5.67 9.94
CA LEU A 93 8.66 -4.48 9.82
C LEU A 93 8.34 -4.14 8.36
N ALA A 94 7.11 -3.72 8.12
CA ALA A 94 6.68 -3.26 6.81
C ALA A 94 5.58 -2.19 6.90
N LEU A 95 5.80 -1.00 6.34
CA LEU A 95 4.85 0.12 6.38
C LEU A 95 4.01 0.21 5.10
N TYR A 96 2.69 0.26 5.26
CA TYR A 96 1.73 0.22 4.15
C TYR A 96 0.73 1.38 4.28
N ILE A 97 0.22 1.84 3.14
CA ILE A 97 -0.75 2.94 3.04
C ILE A 97 -1.82 2.61 2.00
N ASN A 98 -3.04 3.10 2.19
CA ASN A 98 -4.03 3.16 1.11
C ASN A 98 -3.77 4.43 0.29
N PRO A 99 -3.39 4.32 -1.00
CA PRO A 99 -3.10 5.50 -1.83
C PRO A 99 -4.36 6.31 -2.12
N ASN A 100 -5.51 5.65 -2.18
CA ASN A 100 -6.81 6.29 -2.30
C ASN A 100 -7.26 6.89 -0.95
N PRO A 101 -7.69 8.17 -0.91
CA PRO A 101 -8.16 8.80 0.32
C PRO A 101 -9.34 8.06 0.97
N ARG A 102 -9.39 8.09 2.31
CA ARG A 102 -10.51 7.59 3.13
C ARG A 102 -11.39 8.75 3.57
N SER A 103 -12.70 8.57 3.61
CA SER A 103 -13.65 9.60 4.11
C SER A 103 -13.97 9.35 5.58
N PHE A 104 -13.71 10.36 6.41
CA PHE A 104 -14.10 10.34 7.82
C PHE A 104 -15.62 10.35 7.99
N GLU A 105 -16.37 11.08 7.15
CA GLU A 105 -17.82 11.13 7.26
C GLU A 105 -18.46 9.76 7.06
N ARG A 106 -18.05 9.05 5.99
CA ARG A 106 -18.58 7.70 5.75
C ARG A 106 -18.09 6.72 6.82
N ALA A 107 -16.83 6.80 7.23
CA ALA A 107 -16.30 5.94 8.30
C ALA A 107 -17.07 6.13 9.62
N ALA A 108 -17.39 7.38 9.98
CA ALA A 108 -18.16 7.70 11.18
C ALA A 108 -19.57 7.11 11.12
N LYS A 109 -20.27 7.28 9.99
CA LYS A 109 -21.61 6.68 9.77
C LYS A 109 -21.57 5.15 9.91
N ASN A 110 -20.60 4.50 9.26
CA ASN A 110 -20.45 3.04 9.34
C ASN A 110 -20.09 2.57 10.76
N THR A 111 -19.21 3.29 11.44
CA THR A 111 -18.80 2.99 12.81
C THR A 111 -20.00 3.07 13.76
N LEU A 112 -20.86 4.09 13.62
CA LEU A 112 -22.08 4.22 14.41
C LEU A 112 -22.98 2.99 14.25
N ILE A 113 -23.23 2.57 13.00
CA ILE A 113 -24.06 1.39 12.70
C ILE A 113 -23.46 0.12 13.32
N GLU A 114 -22.15 -0.10 13.14
CA GLU A 114 -21.50 -1.32 13.63
C GLU A 114 -21.44 -1.37 15.15
N LEU A 115 -21.15 -0.26 15.82
CA LEU A 115 -21.16 -0.20 17.29
C LEU A 115 -22.58 -0.38 17.85
N ALA A 116 -23.59 0.24 17.23
CA ALA A 116 -24.98 0.06 17.62
C ALA A 116 -25.42 -1.42 17.51
N LYS A 117 -24.96 -2.14 16.49
CA LYS A 117 -25.17 -3.59 16.39
C LYS A 117 -24.45 -4.35 17.50
N LEU A 118 -23.16 -4.09 17.70
CA LEU A 118 -22.32 -4.83 18.66
C LEU A 118 -22.79 -4.69 20.11
N ILE A 119 -23.39 -3.57 20.50
CA ILE A 119 -23.93 -3.39 21.85
C ILE A 119 -25.23 -4.17 22.12
N THR A 120 -25.90 -4.68 21.07
CA THR A 120 -27.12 -5.49 21.22
C THR A 120 -26.82 -6.98 21.44
N GLU A 121 -25.59 -7.41 21.20
CA GLU A 121 -25.13 -8.79 21.40
C GLU A 121 -24.34 -8.94 22.71
N PRO A 122 -24.23 -10.17 23.28
CA PRO A 122 -23.28 -10.45 24.34
C PRO A 122 -21.85 -10.03 23.94
N TYR A 123 -21.11 -9.44 24.88
CA TYR A 123 -19.77 -8.95 24.61
C TYR A 123 -18.81 -10.07 24.16
N LYS A 124 -18.28 -9.96 22.94
CA LYS A 124 -17.36 -10.92 22.32
C LYS A 124 -15.93 -10.36 22.14
N GLY A 125 -15.52 -9.41 22.99
CA GLY A 125 -14.16 -8.86 22.95
C GLY A 125 -13.94 -7.76 21.91
N TYR A 126 -14.99 -7.11 21.40
CA TYR A 126 -14.81 -6.00 20.46
C TYR A 126 -14.15 -4.80 21.14
N ASN A 127 -13.39 -4.03 20.36
CA ASN A 127 -12.75 -2.80 20.80
C ASN A 127 -13.22 -1.64 19.90
N PRO A 128 -13.98 -0.65 20.43
CA PRO A 128 -14.54 0.43 19.61
C PRO A 128 -13.52 1.22 18.80
N HIS A 129 -12.33 1.44 19.35
CA HIS A 129 -11.24 2.09 18.63
C HIS A 129 -10.77 1.25 17.43
N GLN A 130 -10.65 -0.07 17.60
CA GLN A 130 -10.28 -0.96 16.50
C GLN A 130 -11.42 -1.08 15.46
N VAL A 131 -12.68 -1.05 15.88
CA VAL A 131 -13.84 -1.00 14.98
C VAL A 131 -13.78 0.25 14.12
N THR A 132 -13.61 1.42 14.75
CA THR A 132 -13.52 2.71 14.05
C THR A 132 -12.40 2.72 13.01
N LEU A 133 -11.19 2.26 13.37
CA LEU A 133 -10.07 2.18 12.44
C LEU A 133 -10.34 1.23 11.27
N SER A 134 -11.04 0.12 11.51
CA SER A 134 -11.42 -0.81 10.44
C SER A 134 -12.45 -0.19 9.49
N GLU A 135 -13.39 0.60 10.00
CA GLU A 135 -14.35 1.32 9.15
C GLU A 135 -13.68 2.47 8.37
N ILE A 136 -12.70 3.16 8.95
CA ILE A 136 -11.89 4.16 8.23
C ILE A 136 -11.16 3.50 7.05
N GLN A 137 -10.53 2.34 7.25
CA GLN A 137 -9.86 1.63 6.18
C GLN A 137 -10.81 1.30 5.01
N LYS A 138 -12.02 0.84 5.32
CA LYS A 138 -13.03 0.45 4.32
C LYS A 138 -13.66 1.65 3.60
N ALA A 139 -13.66 2.83 4.22
CA ALA A 139 -14.35 4.02 3.72
C ALA A 139 -13.59 4.76 2.60
N CYS A 140 -13.30 4.10 1.48
CA CYS A 140 -12.65 4.68 0.28
C CYS A 140 -13.40 5.88 -0.31
N SER A 141 -12.93 7.11 -0.07
CA SER A 141 -13.60 8.35 -0.49
C SER A 141 -13.75 8.40 -2.00
N ARG A 142 -12.61 8.48 -2.69
CA ARG A 142 -12.52 8.50 -4.14
C ARG A 142 -11.52 7.43 -4.57
N LYS A 143 -11.89 6.66 -5.60
CA LYS A 143 -10.99 5.74 -6.27
C LYS A 143 -10.20 6.53 -7.32
N VAL A 144 -9.01 6.97 -6.94
CA VAL A 144 -8.07 7.65 -7.85
C VAL A 144 -7.25 6.60 -8.60
N TYR A 145 -6.77 5.60 -7.86
CA TYR A 145 -6.01 4.48 -8.38
C TYR A 145 -6.77 3.17 -8.25
N LEU A 146 -6.58 2.29 -9.23
CA LEU A 146 -6.78 0.85 -9.06
C LEU A 146 -5.42 0.18 -8.94
N ASP A 147 -5.24 -0.62 -7.89
CA ASP A 147 -4.01 -1.35 -7.61
C ASP A 147 -4.09 -2.77 -8.17
N LEU A 148 -3.04 -3.19 -8.89
CA LEU A 148 -2.82 -4.54 -9.38
C LEU A 148 -1.48 -5.02 -8.83
N ASP A 149 -1.51 -5.99 -7.91
CA ASP A 149 -0.31 -6.59 -7.33
C ASP A 149 0.19 -7.73 -8.22
N PHE A 150 1.46 -7.66 -8.60
CA PHE A 150 2.13 -8.63 -9.45
C PHE A 150 3.28 -9.30 -8.71
N ASP A 151 3.20 -10.62 -8.57
CA ASP A 151 4.24 -11.45 -7.99
C ASP A 151 4.85 -12.38 -9.05
N HIS A 152 6.15 -12.69 -8.89
CA HIS A 152 6.90 -13.65 -9.72
C HIS A 152 7.02 -13.31 -11.23
N VAL A 153 6.81 -12.04 -11.60
CA VAL A 153 6.99 -11.53 -12.97
C VAL A 153 7.75 -10.20 -12.94
N GLU A 154 8.38 -9.84 -14.06
CA GLU A 154 9.14 -8.59 -14.16
C GLU A 154 8.26 -7.43 -14.67
N PRO A 155 8.42 -6.19 -14.14
CA PRO A 155 7.65 -5.04 -14.55
C PRO A 155 7.71 -4.75 -16.05
N ASP A 156 8.90 -4.86 -16.66
CA ASP A 156 9.10 -4.55 -18.07
C ASP A 156 8.30 -5.49 -18.98
N GLU A 157 8.20 -6.77 -18.63
CA GLU A 157 7.41 -7.76 -19.37
C GLU A 157 5.91 -7.47 -19.28
N VAL A 158 5.43 -7.07 -18.09
CA VAL A 158 4.03 -6.71 -17.87
C VAL A 158 3.69 -5.42 -18.60
N LEU A 159 4.56 -4.40 -18.56
CA LEU A 159 4.38 -3.15 -19.31
C LEU A 159 4.39 -3.38 -20.83
N ALA A 160 5.27 -4.25 -21.33
CA ALA A 160 5.29 -4.63 -22.74
C ALA A 160 3.97 -5.29 -23.17
N GLN A 161 3.38 -6.15 -22.33
CA GLN A 161 2.09 -6.79 -22.60
C GLN A 161 0.88 -5.85 -22.39
N ALA A 162 1.01 -4.84 -21.52
CA ALA A 162 0.00 -3.81 -21.30
C ALA A 162 -0.11 -2.84 -22.49
N ARG A 163 0.96 -2.70 -23.29
CA ARG A 163 1.00 -1.84 -24.47
C ARG A 163 -0.16 -2.14 -25.42
N GLY A 164 -0.83 -1.07 -25.86
CA GLY A 164 -1.96 -1.17 -26.78
C GLY A 164 -3.23 -1.72 -26.13
N ARG A 165 -3.18 -2.09 -24.84
CA ARG A 165 -4.34 -2.53 -24.04
C ARG A 165 -4.76 -1.48 -23.00
N ILE A 166 -3.86 -0.53 -22.71
CA ILE A 166 -4.07 0.69 -21.93
C ILE A 166 -3.02 1.74 -22.35
N ASN A 167 -3.28 3.03 -22.13
CA ASN A 167 -2.30 4.09 -22.28
C ASN A 167 -1.30 4.09 -21.10
N LEU A 168 0.00 4.15 -21.38
CA LEU A 168 1.04 3.92 -20.37
C LEU A 168 1.21 5.08 -19.38
N ASP A 169 0.81 6.30 -19.75
CA ASP A 169 0.88 7.50 -18.90
C ASP A 169 -0.13 7.51 -17.75
N CYS A 170 -1.12 6.61 -17.75
CA CYS A 170 -1.97 6.35 -16.59
C CYS A 170 -1.37 5.32 -15.61
N LEU A 171 -0.21 4.73 -15.93
CA LEU A 171 0.40 3.68 -15.11
C LEU A 171 1.50 4.24 -14.22
N THR A 172 1.56 3.75 -12.98
CA THR A 172 2.69 3.94 -12.06
C THR A 172 3.13 2.59 -11.53
N VAL A 173 4.42 2.28 -11.62
CA VAL A 173 4.99 1.02 -11.15
C VAL A 173 5.68 1.24 -9.82
N LEU A 174 5.27 0.52 -8.79
CA LEU A 174 5.88 0.49 -7.46
C LEU A 174 6.61 -0.84 -7.26
N LYS A 175 7.94 -0.83 -7.29
CA LYS A 175 8.74 -2.02 -6.97
C LYS A 175 8.66 -2.33 -5.48
N THR A 176 8.44 -3.59 -5.15
CA THR A 176 8.40 -4.11 -3.78
C THR A 176 9.43 -5.23 -3.57
N ARG A 177 9.55 -5.73 -2.34
CA ARG A 177 10.47 -6.82 -2.01
C ARG A 177 10.16 -8.13 -2.74
N GLY A 178 8.87 -8.42 -2.97
CA GLY A 178 8.41 -9.70 -3.53
C GLY A 178 7.96 -9.64 -5.00
N GLY A 179 7.69 -8.44 -5.51
CA GLY A 179 7.03 -8.22 -6.79
C GLY A 179 6.93 -6.73 -7.08
N PHE A 180 5.80 -6.29 -7.62
CA PHE A 180 5.51 -4.87 -7.81
C PHE A 180 4.00 -4.61 -7.86
N HIS A 181 3.60 -3.39 -7.51
CA HIS A 181 2.25 -2.90 -7.76
C HIS A 181 2.21 -2.09 -9.04
N LEU A 182 1.23 -2.35 -9.89
CA LEU A 182 0.89 -1.52 -11.04
C LEU A 182 -0.36 -0.71 -10.71
N LEU A 183 -0.17 0.58 -10.45
CA LEU A 183 -1.25 1.50 -10.12
C LEU A 183 -1.78 2.15 -11.39
N VAL A 184 -3.08 2.01 -11.65
CA VAL A 184 -3.78 2.61 -12.77
C VAL A 184 -4.51 3.86 -12.29
N GLU A 185 -4.10 5.04 -12.74
CA GLU A 185 -4.77 6.31 -12.47
C GLU A 185 -6.05 6.42 -13.32
N LEU A 186 -7.20 6.19 -12.68
CA LEU A 186 -8.46 5.97 -13.39
C LEU A 186 -8.91 7.16 -14.23
N ALA A 187 -8.60 8.38 -13.79
CA ALA A 187 -8.95 9.61 -14.50
C ALA A 187 -8.12 9.82 -15.79
N LYS A 188 -6.99 9.13 -15.93
CA LYS A 188 -6.10 9.23 -17.10
C LYS A 188 -6.33 8.13 -18.13
N VAL A 189 -7.20 7.15 -17.84
CA VAL A 189 -7.48 6.07 -18.80
C VAL A 189 -8.21 6.65 -20.01
N GLU A 190 -7.65 6.48 -21.21
CA GLU A 190 -8.26 6.96 -22.44
C GLU A 190 -9.58 6.24 -22.76
N GLU A 191 -10.53 6.96 -23.36
CA GLU A 191 -11.93 6.51 -23.51
C GLU A 191 -12.06 5.16 -24.22
N HIS A 192 -11.25 4.90 -25.26
CA HIS A 192 -11.30 3.64 -26.00
C HIS A 192 -10.79 2.42 -25.20
N TYR A 193 -10.06 2.65 -24.10
CA TYR A 193 -9.60 1.59 -23.20
C TYR A 193 -10.57 1.29 -22.06
N VAL A 194 -11.42 2.24 -21.65
CA VAL A 194 -12.26 2.18 -20.43
C VAL A 194 -13.01 0.85 -20.26
N LYS A 195 -13.53 0.27 -21.35
CA LYS A 195 -14.31 -0.98 -21.30
C LYS A 195 -13.48 -2.26 -21.28
N SER A 196 -12.18 -2.20 -21.60
CA SER A 196 -11.37 -3.39 -21.90
C SER A 196 -10.11 -3.52 -21.05
N TRP A 197 -9.51 -2.41 -20.62
CA TRP A 197 -8.22 -2.40 -19.92
C TRP A 197 -8.21 -3.32 -18.69
N TYR A 198 -9.27 -3.28 -17.88
CA TYR A 198 -9.33 -4.04 -16.63
C TYR A 198 -9.24 -5.54 -16.90
N LYS A 199 -10.04 -6.05 -17.85
CA LYS A 199 -9.99 -7.46 -18.24
C LYS A 199 -8.62 -7.84 -18.80
N HIS A 200 -8.02 -6.96 -19.59
CA HIS A 200 -6.72 -7.22 -20.20
C HIS A 200 -5.58 -7.29 -19.18
N LEU A 201 -5.47 -6.31 -18.28
CA LEU A 201 -4.38 -6.27 -17.30
C LEU A 201 -4.53 -7.36 -16.24
N THR A 202 -5.75 -7.64 -15.79
CA THR A 202 -6.00 -8.65 -14.77
C THR A 202 -5.89 -10.09 -15.28
N ALA A 203 -5.83 -10.29 -16.60
CA ALA A 203 -5.55 -11.57 -17.24
C ALA A 203 -4.04 -11.81 -17.46
N LEU A 204 -3.19 -10.82 -17.20
CA LEU A 204 -1.74 -10.99 -17.33
C LEU A 204 -1.21 -11.95 -16.25
N PRO A 205 -0.19 -12.77 -16.57
CA PRO A 205 0.47 -13.62 -15.60
C PRO A 205 0.98 -12.82 -14.39
N GLY A 206 0.89 -13.42 -13.21
CA GLY A 206 1.38 -12.82 -11.96
C GLY A 206 0.41 -11.87 -11.26
N CYS A 207 -0.72 -11.46 -11.87
CA CYS A 207 -1.70 -10.58 -11.22
C CYS A 207 -2.51 -11.30 -10.12
N ASP A 208 -2.14 -11.09 -8.86
CA ASP A 208 -2.72 -11.73 -7.68
C ASP A 208 -3.85 -10.89 -7.06
N VAL A 209 -3.51 -9.72 -6.51
CA VAL A 209 -4.46 -8.85 -5.78
C VAL A 209 -4.91 -7.67 -6.64
N ARG A 210 -6.20 -7.31 -6.51
CA ARG A 210 -6.86 -6.30 -7.37
C ARG A 210 -7.76 -5.40 -6.53
N GLY A 211 -7.64 -4.09 -6.72
CA GLY A 211 -8.64 -3.12 -6.27
C GLY A 211 -8.07 -2.01 -5.40
N ASP A 212 -8.68 -1.80 -4.23
CA ASP A 212 -8.34 -0.71 -3.31
C ASP A 212 -7.60 -1.27 -2.09
N THR A 213 -6.31 -1.50 -2.30
CA THR A 213 -5.46 -2.23 -1.36
C THR A 213 -4.44 -1.34 -0.67
N LEU A 214 -3.90 -1.89 0.42
CA LEU A 214 -2.75 -1.30 1.11
C LEU A 214 -1.50 -1.63 0.30
N MET A 215 -0.71 -0.64 -0.06
CA MET A 215 0.56 -0.82 -0.75
C MET A 215 1.74 -0.41 0.15
N PRO A 216 2.94 -0.99 -0.03
CA PRO A 216 4.14 -0.56 0.68
C PRO A 216 4.45 0.92 0.42
N VAL A 217 4.94 1.62 1.45
CA VAL A 217 5.26 3.05 1.35
C VAL A 217 6.69 3.23 0.80
N PRO A 218 6.89 3.91 -0.34
CA PRO A 218 8.22 4.28 -0.80
C PRO A 218 9.00 5.11 0.22
N GLY A 219 10.28 4.81 0.36
CA GLY A 219 11.15 5.46 1.36
C GLY A 219 11.08 4.81 2.74
N CYS A 220 10.21 3.82 2.95
CA CYS A 220 10.06 3.11 4.21
C CYS A 220 10.46 1.62 4.10
N THR A 221 10.58 0.94 5.22
CA THR A 221 10.92 -0.48 5.27
C THR A 221 9.77 -1.36 4.75
N GLN A 222 10.13 -2.38 3.97
CA GLN A 222 9.34 -3.56 3.66
C GLN A 222 10.21 -4.79 3.88
N GLY A 223 10.54 -5.02 5.15
CA GLY A 223 11.51 -5.99 5.60
C GLY A 223 12.92 -5.72 5.09
N GLY A 224 13.42 -4.51 5.36
CA GLY A 224 14.75 -4.05 4.95
C GLY A 224 14.86 -3.61 3.49
N PHE A 225 13.92 -4.00 2.64
CA PHE A 225 13.78 -3.42 1.30
C PHE A 225 13.13 -2.04 1.38
N ASN A 226 13.56 -1.11 0.52
CA ASN A 226 13.00 0.23 0.39
C ASN A 226 12.18 0.32 -0.92
N PRO A 227 10.84 0.25 -0.87
CA PRO A 227 9.99 0.40 -2.04
C PRO A 227 10.25 1.70 -2.78
N HIS A 228 10.07 1.68 -4.09
CA HIS A 228 10.32 2.84 -4.94
C HIS A 228 9.55 2.73 -6.25
N PHE A 229 9.26 3.90 -6.84
CA PHE A 229 8.69 3.94 -8.17
C PHE A 229 9.76 3.66 -9.23
N LEU A 230 9.36 2.93 -10.26
CA LEU A 230 10.16 2.73 -11.48
C LEU A 230 9.69 3.69 -12.57
N PRO A 231 10.59 4.18 -13.43
CA PRO A 231 10.20 4.94 -14.60
C PRO A 231 9.37 4.07 -15.54
N VAL A 232 8.37 4.67 -16.18
CA VAL A 232 7.62 4.07 -17.29
C VAL A 232 8.10 4.76 -18.56
N ASP A 233 8.69 4.01 -19.48
CA ASP A 233 9.14 4.56 -20.76
C ASP A 233 7.91 4.88 -21.65
N LEU A 234 7.59 6.17 -21.72
CA LEU A 234 6.51 6.69 -22.55
C LEU A 234 6.92 6.86 -24.02
N ASP A 235 8.21 6.96 -24.33
CA ASP A 235 8.70 7.23 -25.69
C ASP A 235 8.79 5.95 -26.53
N ALA A 236 9.08 4.82 -25.89
CA ALA A 236 8.90 3.53 -26.53
C ALA A 236 7.45 3.40 -27.07
N ALA A 237 6.44 4.03 -26.45
CA ALA A 237 5.01 3.91 -26.78
C ALA A 237 4.63 4.45 -28.18
N ARG A 238 5.51 5.25 -28.80
CA ARG A 238 5.29 5.85 -30.12
C ARG A 238 5.73 4.99 -31.30
N LEU A 239 6.41 3.87 -31.05
CA LEU A 239 6.71 2.92 -32.12
C LEU A 239 5.43 2.13 -32.46
N PRO A 240 4.98 2.17 -33.73
CA PRO A 240 3.84 1.37 -34.16
C PRO A 240 4.13 -0.11 -33.88
N PRO A 241 3.09 -0.95 -33.66
CA PRO A 241 3.29 -2.38 -33.58
C PRO A 241 4.09 -2.81 -34.81
N SER A 242 5.22 -3.47 -34.59
CA SER A 242 6.02 -4.05 -35.66
C SER A 242 5.08 -4.88 -36.52
N SER A 243 4.89 -4.46 -37.77
CA SER A 243 4.23 -5.23 -38.79
C SER A 243 5.12 -6.45 -39.10
N ASN A 244 5.03 -7.47 -38.27
CA ASN A 244 5.33 -8.83 -38.70
C ASN A 244 4.06 -9.25 -39.47
N GLY A 245 3.99 -9.19 -40.80
CA GLY A 245 5.03 -9.48 -41.77
C GLY A 245 4.86 -10.94 -42.21
N LEU A 246 3.93 -11.13 -43.17
CA LEU A 246 3.71 -12.27 -44.08
C LEU A 246 3.62 -13.69 -43.48
#